data_AF-A0A2E6PV08-F1
#
_entry.id   AF-A0A2E6PV08-F1
#
_cell.length_a   1.000
_cell.length_b   1.000
_cell.length_c   1.000
_cell.angle_alpha   90.00
_cell.angle_beta   90.00
_cell.angle_gamma   90.00
#
_symmetry.space_group_name_H-M   'P 1'
#
loop_
_entity.id
_entity.type
_entity.pdbx_description
1 polymer ?
#
loop_
_entity_poly.entity_id
_entity_poly.type
_entity_poly.pdbx_seq_one_letter_code
_entity_poly.pdbx_strand_id
1 'polypeptide(L)'
;MEKTVLSQEELTNLTELQKQQNDFVLQLGQIEYQISTLEKFKQDLKQNIETFENKQAEVGSQLKEKYGEGTVNLESGEFIKS
;
A
#
# COMPACT_ATOMS: atom_id res chain seq x y z
N MET A 1 42.15 40.53 -1.25
CA MET A 1 40.79 40.49 -0.68
C MET A 1 40.94 40.11 0.78
N GLU A 2 40.38 40.87 1.71
CA GLU A 2 40.39 40.51 3.12
C GLU A 2 39.46 39.32 3.35
N LYS A 3 39.91 38.35 4.16
CA LYS A 3 39.20 37.12 4.44
C LYS A 3 38.42 37.29 5.76
N THR A 4 37.10 37.40 5.66
CA THR A 4 36.24 37.34 6.85
C THR A 4 36.10 35.88 7.29
N VAL A 5 36.37 35.60 8.56
CA VAL A 5 36.31 34.25 9.15
C VAL A 5 35.22 34.25 10.23
N LEU A 6 34.34 33.25 10.18
CA LEU A 6 33.30 33.06 11.18
C LEU A 6 33.89 32.75 12.55
N SER A 7 33.17 33.15 13.60
CA SER A 7 33.48 32.73 14.97
C SER A 7 33.25 31.23 15.13
N GLN A 8 33.86 30.66 16.18
CA GLN A 8 33.70 29.25 16.50
C GLN A 8 32.25 28.90 16.87
N GLU A 9 31.52 29.84 17.47
CA GLU A 9 30.10 29.69 17.83
C GLU A 9 29.23 29.61 16.57
N GLU A 10 29.43 30.54 15.62
CA GLU A 10 28.71 30.52 14.34
C GLU A 10 28.98 29.24 13.55
N LEU A 11 30.23 28.78 13.51
CA LEU A 11 30.60 27.52 12.85
C LEU A 11 29.93 26.31 13.52
N THR A 12 29.87 26.30 14.84
CA THR A 12 29.23 25.21 15.60
C THR A 12 27.73 25.15 15.28
N ASN A 13 27.04 26.29 15.36
CA ASN A 13 25.61 26.38 15.09
C ASN A 13 25.28 25.94 13.65
N LEU A 14 26.07 26.37 12.66
CA LEU A 14 25.87 25.97 11.27
C LEU A 14 26.11 24.47 11.06
N THR A 15 27.11 23.90 11.74
CA THR A 15 27.42 22.47 11.64
C THR A 15 26.32 21.62 12.26
N GLU A 16 25.75 22.04 13.39
CA GLU A 16 24.61 21.36 14.02
C GLU A 16 23.37 21.39 13.12
N LEU A 17 23.04 22.55 12.54
CA LEU A 17 21.93 22.66 11.59
C LEU A 17 22.13 21.76 10.37
N GLN A 18 23.35 21.71 9.83
CA GLN A 18 23.66 20.82 8.71
C GLN A 18 23.49 19.34 9.09
N LYS A 19 23.92 18.95 10.30
CA LYS A 19 23.73 17.59 10.80
C LYS A 19 22.24 17.25 10.94
N GLN A 20 21.46 18.14 11.54
CA GLN A 20 20.01 17.96 11.68
C GLN A 20 19.32 17.84 10.33
N GLN A 21 19.71 18.66 9.35
CA GLN A 21 19.18 18.56 7.99
C GLN A 21 19.48 17.20 7.35
N ASN A 22 20.71 16.70 7.51
CA ASN A 22 21.09 15.38 7.01
C ASN A 22 20.28 14.26 7.69
N ASP A 23 20.06 14.37 9.00
CA ASP A 23 19.24 13.42 9.75
C ASP A 23 17.79 13.41 9.25
N PHE A 24 17.21 14.57 8.95
CA PHE A 24 15.87 14.66 8.35
C PHE A 24 15.79 14.01 6.96
N VAL A 25 16.79 14.23 6.10
CA VAL A 25 16.83 13.60 4.77
C VAL A 25 16.85 12.09 4.89
N LEU A 26 17.65 11.53 5.81
CA LEU A 26 17.72 10.09 6.04
C LEU A 26 16.39 9.53 6.56
N GLN A 27 15.80 10.18 7.56
CA GLN A 27 14.50 9.78 8.12
C GLN A 27 13.39 9.82 7.07
N LEU A 28 13.34 10.88 6.26
CA LEU A 28 12.36 11.00 5.19
C LEU A 28 12.54 9.91 4.14
N GLY A 29 13.78 9.61 3.75
CA GLY A 29 14.06 8.50 2.82
C GLY A 29 13.60 7.15 3.35
N GLN A 30 13.77 6.89 4.65
CA GLN A 30 13.26 5.67 5.29
C GLN A 30 11.73 5.60 5.28
N ILE A 31 11.06 6.71 5.57
CA ILE A 31 9.59 6.80 5.51
C ILE A 31 9.09 6.54 4.09
N GLU A 32 9.70 7.17 3.09
CA GLU A 32 9.28 7.02 1.69
C GLU A 32 9.45 5.58 1.19
N TYR A 33 10.54 4.91 1.60
CA TYR A 33 10.73 3.49 1.31
C TYR A 33 9.62 2.61 1.90
N GLN A 34 9.20 2.90 3.13
CA GLN A 34 8.11 2.17 3.80
C GLN A 34 6.77 2.42 3.09
N ILE A 35 6.49 3.66 2.72
CA ILE A 35 5.28 4.04 1.96
C ILE A 35 5.24 3.29 0.63
N SER A 36 6.32 3.34 -0.16
CA SER A 36 6.41 2.64 -1.45
C SER A 36 6.15 1.13 -1.32
N THR A 37 6.67 0.51 -0.25
CA THR A 37 6.44 -0.90 0.04
C THR A 37 4.96 -1.19 0.35
N LEU A 38 4.32 -0.35 1.16
CA LEU A 38 2.89 -0.47 1.49
C LEU A 38 1.99 -0.26 0.27
N GLU A 39 2.34 0.69 -0.60
CA GLU A 39 1.61 0.93 -1.85
C GLU A 39 1.66 -0.29 -2.77
N LYS A 40 2.82 -0.93 -2.88
CA LYS A 40 2.95 -2.19 -3.62
C LYS A 40 2.05 -3.28 -3.06
N PHE A 41 2.07 -3.52 -1.75
CA PHE A 41 1.17 -4.51 -1.13
C PHE A 41 -0.30 -4.20 -1.34
N LYS A 42 -0.67 -2.92 -1.30
CA LYS A 42 -2.04 -2.48 -1.59
C LYS A 42 -2.43 -2.78 -3.04
N GLN A 43 -1.52 -2.58 -4.00
CA GLN A 43 -1.75 -2.91 -5.40
C GLN A 43 -1.92 -4.43 -5.59
N ASP A 44 -1.05 -5.23 -4.99
CA ASP A 44 -1.13 -6.69 -5.05
C ASP A 44 -2.46 -7.19 -4.46
N LEU A 45 -2.91 -6.63 -3.33
CA LEU A 45 -4.19 -6.96 -2.72
C LEU A 45 -5.38 -6.62 -3.64
N LYS A 46 -5.35 -5.47 -4.32
CA LYS A 46 -6.39 -5.09 -5.28
C LYS A 46 -6.50 -6.10 -6.43
N GLN A 47 -5.38 -6.56 -6.97
CA GLN A 47 -5.37 -7.58 -8.02
C GLN A 47 -5.94 -8.92 -7.53
N ASN A 48 -5.64 -9.30 -6.28
CA ASN A 48 -6.20 -10.50 -5.67
C ASN A 48 -7.73 -10.39 -5.49
N ILE A 49 -8.23 -9.21 -5.10
CA ILE A 49 -9.67 -8.94 -4.98
C ILE A 49 -10.34 -9.07 -6.35
N GLU A 50 -9.80 -8.43 -7.39
CA GLU A 50 -10.34 -8.52 -8.75
C GLU A 50 -10.37 -9.98 -9.26
N THR A 51 -9.29 -10.73 -9.00
CA THR A 51 -9.23 -12.16 -9.35
C THR A 51 -10.29 -12.97 -8.60
N PHE A 52 -10.51 -12.68 -7.32
CA PHE A 52 -11.54 -13.32 -6.51
C PHE A 52 -12.95 -13.02 -7.03
N GLU A 53 -13.25 -11.76 -7.34
CA GLU A 53 -14.55 -11.33 -7.88
C GLU A 53 -14.85 -11.98 -9.23
N ASN A 54 -13.85 -12.05 -10.11
CA ASN A 54 -13.97 -12.75 -11.40
C ASN A 54 -14.29 -14.24 -11.20
N LYS A 55 -13.58 -14.90 -10.29
CA LYS A 55 -13.85 -16.32 -9.96
C LYS A 55 -15.24 -16.50 -9.35
N GLN A 56 -15.68 -15.58 -8.50
CA GLN A 56 -17.02 -15.62 -7.91
C GLN A 56 -18.10 -15.48 -9.00
N ALA A 57 -17.92 -14.56 -9.95
CA ALA A 57 -18.83 -14.38 -11.08
C ALA A 57 -18.85 -15.61 -12.01
N GLU A 58 -17.69 -16.21 -12.27
CA GLU A 58 -17.58 -17.43 -13.07
C GLU A 58 -18.35 -18.59 -12.42
N VAL A 59 -18.10 -18.86 -11.14
CA VAL A 59 -18.80 -19.92 -10.39
C VAL A 59 -20.30 -19.67 -10.36
N GLY A 60 -20.74 -18.43 -10.09
CA GLY A 60 -22.15 -18.06 -10.11
C GLY A 60 -22.81 -18.31 -11.47
N SER A 61 -22.11 -17.98 -12.56
CA SER A 61 -22.58 -18.21 -13.93
C SER A 61 -22.69 -19.70 -14.26
N GLN A 62 -21.69 -20.50 -13.89
CA GLN A 62 -21.70 -21.95 -14.07
C GLN A 62 -22.85 -22.62 -13.31
N LEU A 63 -23.13 -22.17 -12.08
CA LEU A 63 -24.25 -22.68 -11.29
C LEU A 63 -25.60 -22.27 -11.89
N LYS A 64 -25.73 -21.03 -12.38
CA LYS A 64 -26.94 -20.55 -13.06
C LYS A 64 -27.20 -21.29 -14.37
N GLU A 65 -26.18 -21.55 -15.17
CA GLU A 65 -26.28 -22.35 -16.39
C GLU A 65 -26.74 -23.79 -16.08
N LYS A 66 -26.25 -24.36 -14.98
CA LYS A 66 -26.55 -25.74 -14.58
C LYS A 66 -27.92 -25.93 -13.93
N TYR A 67 -28.35 -25.01 -13.08
CA TYR A 67 -29.54 -25.18 -12.22
C TYR A 67 -30.66 -24.15 -12.48
N GLY A 68 -30.39 -23.12 -13.30
CA GLY A 68 -31.30 -21.99 -13.52
C GLY A 68 -31.13 -20.89 -12.48
N GLU A 69 -32.07 -19.94 -12.45
CA GLU A 69 -32.10 -18.91 -11.41
C GLU A 69 -32.59 -19.49 -10.08
N GLY A 70 -31.90 -19.17 -8.99
CA GLY A 70 -32.20 -19.68 -7.66
C GLY A 70 -31.16 -19.25 -6.64
N THR A 71 -31.40 -19.63 -5.39
CA THR A 71 -30.51 -19.39 -4.25
C THR A 71 -29.93 -20.72 -3.74
N VAL A 72 -28.68 -20.69 -3.28
CA VAL A 72 -28.04 -21.86 -2.67
C VAL A 72 -27.95 -21.64 -1.17
N ASN A 73 -28.44 -22.61 -0.39
CA ASN A 73 -28.10 -22.69 1.02
C ASN A 73 -26.72 -23.35 1.15
N LEU A 74 -25.70 -22.58 1.55
CA LEU A 74 -24.32 -23.09 1.67
C LEU A 74 -24.13 -24.07 2.84
N GLU A 75 -25.04 -24.07 3.82
CA GLU A 75 -24.98 -24.98 4.98
C GLU A 75 -25.60 -26.35 4.66
N SER A 76 -26.78 -26.36 4.01
CA SER A 76 -27.45 -27.62 3.62
C SER A 76 -27.02 -28.15 2.25
N GLY A 77 -26.43 -27.30 1.41
CA GLY A 77 -26.11 -27.60 0.01
C GLY A 77 -27.33 -27.58 -0.92
N GLU A 78 -28.51 -27.19 -0.42
CA GLU A 78 -29.74 -27.18 -1.20
C GLU A 78 -29.82 -26.00 -2.16
N PHE A 79 -30.23 -26.26 -3.40
CA PHE A 79 -30.56 -25.24 -4.39
C PHE A 79 -32.07 -24.99 -4.39
N ILE A 80 -32.48 -23.76 -4.06
CA ILE A 80 -33.86 -23.30 -4.05
C ILE A 80 -34.07 -22.51 -5.34
N LYS A 81 -34.80 -23.11 -6.28
CA LYS A 81 -35.13 -22.45 -7.55
C LYS A 81 -36.07 -21.27 -7.31
N SER A 82 -35.77 -20.14 -7.95
CA SER A 82 -36.62 -18.94 -7.93
C SER A 82 -37.79 -19.08 -8.91
#